data_AF-A0A2D2AZV8-F1
#
_entry.id   AF-A0A2D2AZV8-F1
#
_cell.length_a   1.000
_cell.length_b   1.000
_cell.length_c   1.000
_cell.angle_alpha   90.00
_cell.angle_beta   90.00
_cell.angle_gamma   90.00
#
_symmetry.space_group_name_H-M   'P 1'
#
loop_
_entity.id
_entity.type
_entity.pdbx_description
1 polymer ?
#
loop_
_entity_poly.entity_id
_entity_poly.type
_entity_poly.pdbx_seq_one_letter_code
_entity_poly.pdbx_strand_id
1 'polypeptide(L)'
;MPPNSAAHDILSALEPDIDELELAPRAKAAALALKRAHPTVIITSGRRSAPDQARAMAGNIARNRQWIAQTYVSHAESRALQAWVDAHPQARTRDTIAAGLLSVMNSWTDAQKGRLSKHFSGEAFDIRPVAGAAGAEIKRTIRALPGLTKFLEREGGLIIWHAQF
;
A
#
# COMPACT_ATOMS: atom_id res chain seq x y z
N MET A 1 19.59 -4.09 -36.96
CA MET A 1 19.78 -4.39 -35.53
C MET A 1 18.41 -4.48 -34.90
N PRO A 2 18.01 -5.62 -34.31
CA PRO A 2 16.75 -5.70 -33.59
C PRO A 2 16.87 -4.86 -32.30
N PRO A 3 15.82 -4.12 -31.89
CA PRO A 3 15.84 -3.45 -30.60
C PRO A 3 15.77 -4.49 -29.48
N ASN A 4 16.50 -4.15 -28.41
CA ASN A 4 16.79 -4.94 -27.24
C ASN A 4 15.50 -5.32 -26.46
N SER A 5 14.97 -6.52 -26.70
CA SER A 5 13.78 -7.09 -26.05
C SER A 5 13.99 -7.41 -24.56
N ALA A 6 15.24 -7.49 -24.09
CA ALA A 6 15.55 -7.95 -22.74
C ALA A 6 15.18 -6.93 -21.64
N ALA A 7 15.12 -5.64 -21.94
CA ALA A 7 14.75 -4.62 -20.96
C ALA A 7 13.24 -4.56 -20.69
N HIS A 8 12.41 -4.95 -21.66
CA HIS A 8 10.95 -5.02 -21.50
C HIS A 8 10.55 -6.25 -20.66
N ASP A 9 11.24 -7.37 -20.86
CA ASP A 9 10.99 -8.62 -20.12
C ASP A 9 11.37 -8.55 -18.63
N ILE A 10 12.44 -7.82 -18.26
CA ILE A 10 12.86 -7.70 -16.86
C ILE A 10 11.95 -6.75 -16.07
N LEU A 11 11.36 -5.73 -16.72
CA LEU A 11 10.40 -4.83 -16.08
C LEU A 11 9.02 -5.50 -15.92
N SER A 12 8.60 -6.31 -16.90
CA SER A 12 7.38 -7.14 -16.85
C SER A 12 7.38 -8.10 -15.65
N ALA A 13 8.52 -8.72 -15.33
CA ALA A 13 8.65 -9.69 -14.25
C ALA A 13 8.53 -9.13 -12.81
N LEU A 14 8.42 -7.80 -12.64
CA LEU A 14 8.28 -7.13 -11.35
C LEU A 14 6.93 -6.42 -11.17
N GLU A 15 6.04 -6.53 -12.15
CA GLU A 15 4.72 -5.94 -12.11
C GLU A 15 3.70 -7.06 -11.83
N PRO A 16 3.02 -7.06 -10.67
CA PRO A 16 1.92 -7.98 -10.47
C PRO A 16 0.87 -7.71 -11.54
N ASP A 17 0.33 -8.78 -12.12
CA ASP A 17 -0.88 -8.66 -12.92
C ASP A 17 -1.96 -8.02 -12.03
N ILE A 18 -2.78 -7.12 -12.59
CA ILE A 18 -3.91 -6.56 -11.85
C ILE A 18 -4.83 -7.66 -11.30
N ASP A 19 -4.88 -8.81 -11.96
CA ASP A 19 -5.60 -9.98 -11.48
C ASP A 19 -4.97 -10.60 -10.22
N GLU A 20 -3.65 -10.58 -10.09
CA GLU A 20 -2.91 -11.06 -8.91
C GLU A 20 -3.01 -10.10 -7.71
N LEU A 21 -3.42 -8.86 -7.94
CA LEU A 21 -3.59 -7.86 -6.88
C LEU A 21 -4.85 -8.08 -6.02
N GLU A 22 -5.72 -9.02 -6.40
CA GLU A 22 -6.96 -9.38 -5.69
C GLU A 22 -7.83 -8.17 -5.30
N LEU A 23 -7.85 -7.15 -6.15
CA LEU A 23 -8.57 -5.90 -5.90
C LEU A 23 -10.08 -6.12 -5.88
N ALA A 24 -10.77 -5.39 -5.00
CA ALA A 24 -12.22 -5.30 -5.01
C ALA A 24 -12.69 -4.72 -6.36
N PRO A 25 -13.91 -5.06 -6.85
CA PRO A 25 -14.33 -4.75 -8.21
C PRO A 25 -14.14 -3.28 -8.64
N ARG A 26 -14.46 -2.34 -7.74
CA ARG A 26 -14.29 -0.90 -7.99
C ARG A 26 -12.81 -0.50 -8.13
N ALA A 27 -11.97 -0.92 -7.20
CA ALA A 27 -10.54 -0.65 -7.24
C ALA A 27 -9.87 -1.31 -8.45
N LYS A 28 -10.29 -2.54 -8.82
CA LYS A 28 -9.83 -3.24 -10.03
C LYS A 28 -10.17 -2.46 -11.30
N ALA A 29 -11.42 -2.00 -11.43
CA ALA A 29 -11.85 -1.21 -12.58
C ALA A 29 -11.04 0.10 -12.69
N ALA A 30 -10.76 0.75 -11.56
CA ALA A 30 -9.95 1.96 -11.50
C ALA A 30 -8.48 1.71 -11.86
N ALA A 31 -7.88 0.63 -11.37
CA ALA A 31 -6.52 0.20 -11.72
C ALA A 31 -6.38 -0.06 -13.24
N LEU A 32 -7.35 -0.77 -13.83
CA LEU A 32 -7.39 -1.02 -15.27
C LEU A 32 -7.55 0.28 -16.08
N ALA A 33 -8.41 1.19 -15.63
CA ALA A 33 -8.57 2.50 -16.28
C ALA A 33 -7.28 3.33 -16.22
N LEU A 34 -6.58 3.30 -15.08
CA LEU A 34 -5.30 3.98 -14.91
C LEU A 34 -4.22 3.40 -15.84
N LYS A 35 -4.07 2.07 -15.90
CA LYS A 35 -3.13 1.40 -16.82
C LYS A 35 -3.45 1.67 -18.28
N ARG A 36 -4.74 1.73 -18.68
CA ARG A 36 -5.12 2.09 -20.05
C ARG A 36 -4.72 3.53 -20.41
N ALA A 37 -4.91 4.47 -19.49
CA ALA A 37 -4.54 5.87 -19.70
C ALA A 37 -3.01 6.09 -19.63
N HIS A 38 -2.32 5.33 -18.78
CA HIS A 38 -0.89 5.43 -18.52
C HIS A 38 -0.24 4.04 -18.46
N PRO A 39 0.10 3.43 -19.61
CA PRO A 39 0.59 2.05 -19.67
C PRO A 39 1.86 1.78 -18.84
N THR A 40 2.68 2.81 -18.63
CA THR A 40 3.94 2.74 -17.88
C THR A 40 3.78 2.88 -16.36
N VAL A 41 2.56 3.12 -15.87
CA VAL A 41 2.28 3.18 -14.42
C VAL A 41 2.54 1.82 -13.80
N ILE A 42 3.27 1.76 -12.69
CA ILE A 42 3.52 0.51 -11.96
C ILE A 42 2.66 0.50 -10.70
N ILE A 43 1.76 -0.48 -10.60
CA ILE A 43 1.00 -0.74 -9.38
C ILE A 43 1.84 -1.70 -8.53
N THR A 44 2.23 -1.26 -7.34
CA THR A 44 3.21 -1.98 -6.51
C THR A 44 2.56 -2.85 -5.44
N SER A 45 1.28 -2.63 -5.13
CA SER A 45 0.51 -3.52 -4.26
C SER A 45 -1.00 -3.27 -4.38
N GLY A 46 -1.78 -4.28 -4.01
CA GLY A 46 -3.25 -4.28 -3.98
C GLY A 46 -3.76 -4.80 -2.65
N ARG A 47 -4.62 -5.82 -2.67
CA ARG A 47 -5.10 -6.44 -1.43
C ARG A 47 -3.93 -6.99 -0.60
N ARG A 48 -4.01 -6.85 0.71
CA ARG A 48 -3.02 -7.37 1.66
C ARG A 48 -3.67 -8.30 2.68
N SER A 49 -3.01 -9.43 2.93
CA SER A 49 -3.26 -10.24 4.11
C SER A 49 -2.74 -9.53 5.38
N ALA A 50 -3.13 -10.02 6.56
CA ALA A 50 -2.57 -9.49 7.81
C ALA A 50 -1.04 -9.64 7.90
N PRO A 51 -0.44 -10.78 7.49
CA PRO A 51 1.01 -10.89 7.37
C PRO A 51 1.64 -9.84 6.45
N ASP A 52 1.04 -9.56 5.28
CA ASP A 52 1.55 -8.55 4.34
C ASP A 52 1.49 -7.15 4.94
N GLN A 53 0.36 -6.78 5.53
CA GLN A 53 0.18 -5.48 6.16
C GLN A 53 1.16 -5.31 7.33
N ALA A 54 1.32 -6.32 8.19
CA ALA A 54 2.28 -6.30 9.29
C ALA A 54 3.72 -6.11 8.79
N ARG A 55 4.13 -6.84 7.73
CA ARG A 55 5.46 -6.70 7.09
C ARG A 55 5.68 -5.32 6.47
N ALA A 56 4.65 -4.72 5.88
CA ALA A 56 4.72 -3.38 5.31
C ALA A 56 4.93 -2.33 6.41
N MET A 57 4.16 -2.40 7.49
CA MET A 57 4.26 -1.48 8.62
C MET A 57 5.59 -1.62 9.38
N ALA A 58 6.05 -2.85 9.58
CA ALA A 58 7.26 -3.14 10.36
C ALA A 58 8.52 -2.47 9.80
N GLY A 59 8.65 -2.35 8.48
CA GLY A 59 9.79 -1.69 7.84
C GLY A 59 9.90 -0.21 8.23
N ASN A 60 8.77 0.46 8.37
CA ASN A 60 8.71 1.85 8.78
C ASN A 60 8.93 2.01 10.29
N ILE A 61 8.34 1.13 11.09
CA ILE A 61 8.46 1.16 12.55
C ILE A 61 9.90 0.91 13.01
N ALA A 62 10.64 0.04 12.31
CA ALA A 62 12.05 -0.20 12.59
C ALA A 62 12.90 1.09 12.45
N ARG A 63 12.48 2.05 11.60
CA ARG A 63 13.15 3.34 11.40
C ARG A 63 12.59 4.44 12.31
N ASN A 64 11.31 4.36 12.64
CA ASN A 64 10.60 5.32 13.48
C ASN A 64 9.58 4.58 14.35
N ARG A 65 9.86 4.40 15.64
CA ARG A 65 8.96 3.65 16.53
C ARG A 65 7.60 4.31 16.77
N GLN A 66 7.48 5.61 16.52
CA GLN A 66 6.22 6.35 16.64
C GLN A 66 5.47 6.47 15.30
N TRP A 67 5.92 5.72 14.28
CA TRP A 67 5.41 5.83 12.92
C TRP A 67 3.91 5.57 12.81
N ILE A 68 3.34 4.62 13.57
CA ILE A 68 1.90 4.34 13.49
C ILE A 68 1.10 5.54 13.98
N ALA A 69 1.43 6.07 15.17
CA ALA A 69 0.78 7.24 15.75
C ALA A 69 0.89 8.50 14.88
N GLN A 70 1.97 8.62 14.10
CA GLN A 70 2.21 9.76 13.21
C GLN A 70 1.55 9.61 11.83
N THR A 71 1.19 8.38 11.43
CA THR A 71 0.76 8.08 10.05
C THR A 71 -0.73 7.74 9.97
N TYR A 72 -1.23 6.93 10.90
CA TYR A 72 -2.61 6.47 10.88
C TYR A 72 -3.51 7.42 11.66
N VAL A 73 -4.77 7.52 11.22
CA VAL A 73 -5.82 8.14 12.03
C VAL A 73 -5.92 7.38 13.37
N SER A 74 -6.08 8.09 14.47
CA SER A 74 -6.17 7.46 15.79
C SER A 74 -7.53 6.78 15.99
N HIS A 75 -7.54 5.47 16.01
CA HIS A 75 -8.68 4.62 16.36
C HIS A 75 -8.19 3.43 17.19
N ALA A 76 -9.09 2.57 17.66
CA ALA A 76 -8.75 1.49 18.59
C ALA A 76 -7.66 0.57 18.02
N GLU A 77 -7.75 0.21 16.75
CA GLU A 77 -6.84 -0.71 16.08
C GLU A 77 -5.45 -0.09 15.84
N SER A 78 -5.34 1.17 15.39
CA SER A 78 -4.05 1.84 15.22
C SER A 78 -3.36 2.10 16.57
N ARG A 79 -4.13 2.45 17.62
CA ARG A 79 -3.61 2.54 18.99
C ARG A 79 -3.16 1.21 19.55
N ALA A 80 -3.88 0.12 19.29
CA ALA A 80 -3.49 -1.22 19.75
C ALA A 80 -2.15 -1.65 19.16
N LEU A 81 -1.91 -1.38 17.87
CA LEU A 81 -0.62 -1.66 17.25
C LEU A 81 0.50 -0.79 17.82
N GLN A 82 0.27 0.52 18.01
CA GLN A 82 1.27 1.40 18.63
C GLN A 82 1.57 0.97 20.07
N ALA A 83 0.56 0.60 20.85
CA ALA A 83 0.73 0.10 22.22
C ALA A 83 1.59 -1.17 22.26
N TRP A 84 1.42 -2.08 21.30
CA TRP A 84 2.30 -3.24 21.19
C TRP A 84 3.74 -2.82 20.90
N VAL A 85 3.95 -1.90 19.95
CA VAL A 85 5.28 -1.37 19.61
C VAL A 85 5.95 -0.71 20.82
N ASP A 86 5.21 0.06 21.61
CA ASP A 86 5.73 0.76 22.80
C ASP A 86 6.06 -0.22 23.94
N ALA A 87 5.24 -1.27 24.13
CA ALA A 87 5.46 -2.30 25.14
C ALA A 87 6.60 -3.28 24.81
N HIS A 88 7.11 -3.29 23.57
CA HIS A 88 8.16 -4.20 23.12
C HIS A 88 9.38 -3.44 22.55
N PRO A 89 10.09 -2.63 23.37
CA PRO A 89 11.24 -1.83 22.91
C PRO A 89 12.42 -2.67 22.40
N GLN A 90 12.48 -3.95 22.77
CA GLN A 90 13.46 -4.92 22.31
C GLN A 90 13.17 -5.47 20.90
N ALA A 91 11.93 -5.38 20.40
CA ALA A 91 11.58 -5.81 19.06
C ALA A 91 12.08 -4.79 18.03
N ARG A 92 13.34 -4.94 17.59
CA ARG A 92 14.05 -3.97 16.75
C ARG A 92 14.19 -4.39 15.28
N THR A 93 13.93 -5.64 14.96
CA THR A 93 14.03 -6.13 13.57
C THR A 93 12.67 -6.08 12.88
N ARG A 94 12.68 -5.95 11.55
CA ARG A 94 11.45 -5.98 10.75
C ARG A 94 10.63 -7.24 11.05
N ASP A 95 11.28 -8.39 11.17
CA ASP A 95 10.58 -9.67 11.38
C ASP A 95 9.95 -9.76 12.78
N THR A 96 10.67 -9.35 13.83
CA THR A 96 10.13 -9.37 15.20
C THR A 96 8.98 -8.37 15.37
N ILE A 97 9.07 -7.20 14.75
CA ILE A 97 7.99 -6.22 14.75
C ILE A 97 6.79 -6.77 13.95
N ALA A 98 7.01 -7.30 12.76
CA ALA A 98 5.93 -7.85 11.93
C ALA A 98 5.19 -8.99 12.63
N ALA A 99 5.90 -9.93 13.27
CA ALA A 99 5.29 -11.00 14.05
C ALA A 99 4.43 -10.45 15.21
N GLY A 100 4.92 -9.41 15.88
CA GLY A 100 4.21 -8.69 16.92
C GLY A 100 2.89 -8.07 16.45
N LEU A 101 2.97 -7.25 15.40
CA LEU A 101 1.80 -6.61 14.81
C LEU A 101 0.79 -7.64 14.31
N LEU A 102 1.28 -8.72 13.69
CA LEU A 102 0.43 -9.81 13.23
C LEU A 102 -0.34 -10.46 14.38
N SER A 103 0.30 -10.67 15.54
CA SER A 103 -0.40 -11.23 16.71
C SER A 103 -1.57 -10.35 17.17
N VAL A 104 -1.43 -9.03 17.11
CA VAL A 104 -2.53 -8.09 17.38
C VAL A 104 -3.60 -8.19 16.30
N MET A 105 -3.23 -8.15 15.02
CA MET A 105 -4.17 -8.17 13.89
C MET A 105 -4.97 -9.48 13.77
N ASN A 106 -4.44 -10.60 14.24
CA ASN A 106 -5.14 -11.89 14.23
C ASN A 106 -6.38 -11.91 15.12
N SER A 107 -6.47 -11.00 16.10
CA SER A 107 -7.67 -10.84 16.93
C SER A 107 -8.79 -10.03 16.27
N TRP A 108 -8.54 -9.47 15.08
CA TRP A 108 -9.46 -8.52 14.45
C TRP A 108 -10.40 -9.18 13.44
N THR A 109 -11.65 -8.74 13.50
CA THR A 109 -12.64 -8.90 12.43
C THR A 109 -12.24 -8.14 11.16
N ASP A 110 -12.86 -8.48 10.03
CA ASP A 110 -12.59 -7.78 8.77
C ASP A 110 -13.01 -6.31 8.80
N ALA A 111 -14.07 -5.97 9.55
CA ALA A 111 -14.47 -4.58 9.79
C ALA A 111 -13.39 -3.80 10.55
N GLN A 112 -12.74 -4.41 11.55
CA GLN A 112 -11.62 -3.80 12.29
C GLN A 112 -10.41 -3.60 11.39
N LYS A 113 -10.05 -4.61 10.58
CA LYS A 113 -8.97 -4.52 9.59
C LYS A 113 -9.23 -3.39 8.57
N GLY A 114 -10.45 -3.32 8.03
CA GLY A 114 -10.86 -2.30 7.06
C GLY A 114 -10.88 -0.88 7.62
N ARG A 115 -11.02 -0.69 8.94
CA ARG A 115 -10.82 0.61 9.58
C ARG A 115 -9.37 1.07 9.58
N LEU A 116 -8.43 0.13 9.73
CA LEU A 116 -7.00 0.45 9.69
C LEU A 116 -6.54 0.76 8.27
N SER A 117 -6.86 -0.12 7.32
CA SER A 117 -6.35 -0.01 5.94
C SER A 117 -7.31 -0.63 4.93
N LYS A 118 -7.54 0.10 3.84
CA LYS A 118 -8.34 -0.37 2.69
C LYS A 118 -7.62 -1.43 1.85
N HIS A 119 -6.33 -1.66 2.07
CA HIS A 119 -5.67 -2.82 1.48
C HIS A 119 -6.24 -4.15 2.00
N PHE A 120 -6.79 -4.21 3.22
CA PHE A 120 -7.39 -5.45 3.72
C PHE A 120 -8.63 -5.89 2.93
N SER A 121 -9.44 -4.93 2.50
CA SER A 121 -10.65 -5.18 1.69
C SER A 121 -10.35 -5.23 0.19
N GLY A 122 -9.11 -5.00 -0.24
CA GLY A 122 -8.76 -4.86 -1.66
C GLY A 122 -9.31 -3.58 -2.29
N GLU A 123 -9.79 -2.63 -1.49
CA GLU A 123 -10.32 -1.34 -1.95
C GLU A 123 -9.23 -0.28 -2.12
N ALA A 124 -7.96 -0.66 -2.01
CA ALA A 124 -6.83 0.23 -2.24
C ALA A 124 -5.72 -0.45 -3.02
N PHE A 125 -4.98 0.38 -3.76
CA PHE A 125 -3.72 -0.01 -4.41
C PHE A 125 -2.70 1.13 -4.33
N ASP A 126 -1.44 0.74 -4.33
CA ASP A 126 -0.31 1.67 -4.31
C ASP A 126 0.34 1.73 -5.69
N ILE A 127 0.76 2.93 -6.07
CA ILE A 127 1.42 3.22 -7.33
C ILE A 127 2.84 3.71 -7.06
N ARG A 128 3.79 3.26 -7.89
CA ARG A 128 5.15 3.79 -7.89
C ARG A 128 5.13 5.26 -8.35
N PRO A 129 5.62 6.22 -7.54
CA PRO A 129 5.65 7.62 -7.94
C PRO A 129 6.50 7.84 -9.19
N VAL A 130 5.99 8.70 -10.07
CA VAL A 130 6.72 9.18 -11.26
C VAL A 130 7.02 10.67 -11.07
N ALA A 131 8.22 11.10 -11.41
CA ALA A 131 8.64 12.49 -11.28
C ALA A 131 8.20 13.36 -12.47
N GLY A 132 8.28 14.68 -12.31
CA GLY A 132 8.09 15.65 -13.39
C GLY A 132 6.66 15.71 -13.95
N ALA A 133 6.55 16.18 -15.19
CA ALA A 133 5.27 16.43 -15.86
C ALA A 133 4.43 15.15 -16.05
N ALA A 134 5.08 14.03 -16.40
CA ALA A 134 4.41 12.73 -16.51
C ALA A 134 3.75 12.34 -15.19
N GLY A 135 4.45 12.54 -14.07
CA GLY A 135 3.89 12.29 -12.76
C GLY A 135 2.72 13.19 -12.39
N ALA A 136 2.78 14.48 -12.74
CA ALA A 136 1.67 15.40 -12.53
C ALA A 136 0.40 14.94 -13.28
N GLU A 137 0.56 14.47 -14.51
CA GLU A 137 -0.54 14.00 -15.35
C GLU A 137 -1.15 12.67 -14.86
N ILE A 138 -0.32 11.72 -14.42
CA ILE A 138 -0.78 10.49 -13.78
C ILE A 138 -1.61 10.82 -12.53
N LYS A 139 -1.12 11.73 -11.68
CA LYS A 139 -1.85 12.16 -10.48
C LYS A 139 -3.17 12.86 -10.79
N ARG A 140 -3.23 13.66 -11.86
CA ARG A 140 -4.49 14.25 -12.36
C ARG A 140 -5.48 13.15 -12.76
N THR A 141 -4.99 12.13 -13.44
CA THR A 141 -5.80 10.97 -13.85
C THR A 141 -6.31 10.19 -12.64
N ILE A 142 -5.45 9.90 -11.66
CA ILE A 142 -5.84 9.21 -10.41
C ILE A 142 -6.97 9.97 -9.71
N ARG A 143 -6.84 11.29 -9.56
CA ARG A 143 -7.87 12.14 -8.93
C ARG A 143 -9.21 12.13 -9.66
N ALA A 144 -9.22 11.79 -10.94
CA ALA A 144 -10.42 11.70 -11.76
C ALA A 144 -11.01 10.29 -11.82
N LEU A 145 -10.40 9.29 -11.17
CA LEU A 145 -10.91 7.92 -11.19
C LEU A 145 -12.29 7.84 -10.50
N PRO A 146 -13.30 7.24 -11.15
CA PRO A 146 -14.63 7.11 -10.56
C PRO A 146 -14.61 6.37 -9.22
N GLY A 147 -15.23 6.97 -8.21
CA GLY A 147 -15.36 6.37 -6.88
C GLY A 147 -14.11 6.45 -6.01
N LEU A 148 -13.06 7.18 -6.42
CA LEU A 148 -11.92 7.47 -5.55
C LEU A 148 -12.40 8.20 -4.29
N THR A 149 -12.09 7.66 -3.12
CA THR A 149 -12.43 8.28 -1.83
C THR A 149 -11.26 9.07 -1.24
N LYS A 150 -10.02 8.63 -1.50
CA LYS A 150 -8.82 9.31 -1.02
C LYS A 150 -7.62 8.98 -1.91
N PHE A 151 -6.81 10.00 -2.15
CA PHE A 151 -5.50 9.85 -2.78
C PHE A 151 -4.44 10.50 -1.90
N LEU A 152 -3.42 9.75 -1.52
CA LEU A 152 -2.26 10.23 -0.79
C LEU A 152 -1.04 10.16 -1.69
N GLU A 153 -0.26 11.25 -1.75
CA GLU A 153 1.02 11.26 -2.46
C GLU A 153 2.21 10.92 -1.54
N ARG A 154 1.94 10.86 -0.23
CA ARG A 154 2.88 10.51 0.82
C ARG A 154 2.16 9.77 1.93
N GLU A 155 2.82 8.76 2.50
CA GLU A 155 2.34 8.05 3.69
C GLU A 155 3.52 7.86 4.65
N GLY A 156 3.40 8.40 5.87
CA GLY A 156 4.39 8.19 6.93
C GLY A 156 5.83 8.55 6.56
N GLY A 157 5.99 9.63 5.78
CA GLY A 157 7.29 10.12 5.30
C GLY A 157 7.79 9.48 3.98
N LEU A 158 7.14 8.42 3.49
CA LEU A 158 7.45 7.82 2.20
C LEU A 158 6.71 8.54 1.07
N ILE A 159 7.35 8.66 -0.09
CA ILE A 159 6.67 9.05 -1.33
C ILE A 159 6.03 7.77 -1.88
N ILE A 160 4.73 7.62 -1.68
CA ILE A 160 3.92 6.52 -2.19
C ILE A 160 2.59 7.10 -2.64
N TRP A 161 2.10 6.65 -3.79
CA TRP A 161 0.84 7.10 -4.34
C TRP A 161 -0.22 6.08 -3.99
N HIS A 162 -0.96 6.34 -2.91
CA HIS A 162 -1.98 5.44 -2.39
C HIS A 162 -3.36 5.90 -2.85
N ALA A 163 -4.08 5.05 -3.58
CA ALA A 163 -5.45 5.30 -4.02
C ALA A 163 -6.40 4.32 -3.34
N GLN A 164 -7.45 4.84 -2.69
CA GLN A 164 -8.52 4.03 -2.07
C GLN A 164 -9.92 4.43 -2.56
N PHE A 165 -10.83 3.46 -2.54
CA PHE A 165 -12.17 3.50 -3.12
C PHE A 165 -13.27 3.09 -2.11
#